data_AF-A0A7M3XN40-F1
#
_entry.id   AF-A0A7M3XN40-F1
#
_cell.length_a   1.000
_cell.length_b   1.000
_cell.length_c   1.000
_cell.angle_alpha   90.00
_cell.angle_beta   90.00
_cell.angle_gamma   90.00
#
_symmetry.space_group_name_H-M   'P 1'
#
loop_
_entity.id
_entity.type
_entity.pdbx_description
1 polymer ?
#
loop_
_entity_poly.entity_id
_entity_poly.type
_entity_poly.pdbx_seq_one_letter_code
_entity_poly.pdbx_strand_id
1 'polypeptide(L)' 'MSLEDLTEFESRLIRWISSSDFVEIPWSTRRAAEAFKVEEEEVYQALASLTTKVPENIQIFYEDGAIRIVADS' A
#
# COMPACT_ATOMS: atom_id res chain seq x y z
N MET A 1 10.37 4.49 12.84
CA MET A 1 9.26 5.40 12.52
C MET A 1 7.99 4.67 12.91
N SER A 2 6.97 5.40 13.34
CA SER A 2 5.68 4.82 13.75
C SER A 2 4.60 5.19 12.73
N LEU A 3 3.40 4.63 12.88
CA LEU A 3 2.22 5.06 12.12
C LEU A 3 1.95 6.58 12.25
N GLU A 4 2.48 7.23 13.29
CA GLU A 4 2.34 8.67 13.54
C GLU A 4 3.21 9.54 12.61
N ASP A 5 4.23 8.96 11.98
CA ASP A 5 5.12 9.64 11.02
C ASP A 5 4.60 9.59 9.57
N LEU A 6 3.42 9.00 9.36
CA LEU A 6 2.82 8.85 8.05
C LEU A 6 2.18 10.16 7.59
N THR A 7 2.36 10.49 6.31
CA THR A 7 1.59 11.55 5.67
C THR A 7 0.10 11.18 5.64
N GLU A 8 -0.77 12.15 5.38
CA GLU A 8 -2.20 11.88 5.23
C GLU A 8 -2.47 10.83 4.14
N PHE A 9 -1.73 10.91 3.02
CA PHE A 9 -1.88 9.95 1.93
C PHE A 9 -1.39 8.56 2.32
N GLU A 10 -0.20 8.44 2.93
CA GLU A 10 0.34 7.17 3.41
C GLU A 10 -0.60 6.50 4.43
N SER A 11 -1.15 7.28 5.36
CA SER A 11 -2.11 6.81 6.36
C SER A 11 -3.39 6.28 5.73
N ARG A 12 -3.90 6.95 4.68
CA ARG A 12 -5.07 6.49 3.94
C ARG A 12 -4.76 5.25 3.10
N LEU A 13 -3.58 5.18 2.50
CA LEU A 13 -3.14 4.05 1.68
C LEU A 13 -3.00 2.79 2.52
N ILE A 14 -2.33 2.85 3.67
CA ILE A 14 -2.14 1.66 4.52
C ILE A 14 -3.46 1.13 5.08
N ARG A 15 -4.39 2.01 5.49
CA ARG A 15 -5.74 1.62 5.92
C ARG A 15 -6.56 1.00 4.80
N TRP A 16 -6.38 1.50 3.58
CA TRP A 16 -7.06 0.93 2.42
C TRP A 16 -6.52 -0.45 2.08
N ILE A 17 -5.21 -0.65 2.19
CA ILE A 17 -4.57 -1.95 2.03
C ILE A 17 -5.03 -2.92 3.12
N SER A 18 -5.08 -2.53 4.40
CA SER A 18 -5.52 -3.39 5.49
C SER A 18 -7.00 -3.78 5.41
N SER A 19 -7.84 -2.92 4.83
CA SER A 19 -9.27 -3.17 4.66
C SER A 19 -9.60 -3.97 3.39
N SER A 20 -8.63 -4.19 2.49
CA SER A 20 -8.85 -4.82 1.19
C SER A 20 -8.18 -6.19 1.12
N ASP A 21 -8.85 -7.15 0.49
CA ASP A 21 -8.27 -8.47 0.25
C ASP A 21 -7.39 -8.47 -1.01
N PHE A 22 -6.13 -8.07 -0.84
CA PHE A 22 -5.12 -8.15 -1.90
C PHE A 22 -4.34 -9.47 -1.91
N VAL A 23 -4.73 -10.44 -1.09
CA VAL A 23 -4.24 -11.83 -1.19
C VAL A 23 -5.00 -12.53 -2.30
N GLU A 24 -6.33 -12.42 -2.31
CA GLU A 24 -7.14 -12.95 -3.41
C GLU A 24 -7.07 -12.05 -4.65
N ILE A 25 -7.14 -10.72 -4.48
CA ILE A 25 -7.17 -9.76 -5.60
C ILE A 25 -5.74 -9.26 -5.91
N PRO A 26 -5.23 -9.43 -7.14
CA PRO A 26 -3.93 -8.91 -7.54
C PRO A 26 -3.79 -7.40 -7.30
N TRP A 27 -2.65 -6.98 -6.76
CA TRP A 27 -2.33 -5.56 -6.62
C TRP A 27 -2.25 -4.89 -8.00
N SER A 28 -2.80 -3.68 -8.09
CA SER A 28 -2.67 -2.82 -9.27
C SER A 28 -2.48 -1.38 -8.85
N THR A 29 -1.27 -0.85 -9.06
CA THR A 29 -0.95 0.55 -8.77
C THR A 29 -1.89 1.50 -9.50
N ARG A 30 -2.22 1.20 -10.76
CA ARG A 30 -3.19 1.96 -11.54
C ARG A 30 -4.56 2.06 -10.86
N ARG A 31 -5.09 0.93 -10.35
CA ARG A 31 -6.39 0.92 -9.65
C ARG A 31 -6.33 1.72 -8.35
N ALA A 32 -5.22 1.64 -7.63
CA ALA A 32 -5.01 2.46 -6.44
C ALA A 32 -4.96 3.96 -6.80
N ALA A 33 -4.19 4.32 -7.83
CA ALA A 33 -4.09 5.70 -8.33
C ALA A 33 -5.47 6.27 -8.73
N GLU A 34 -6.27 5.49 -9.46
CA GLU A 34 -7.65 5.84 -9.83
C GLU A 34 -8.56 6.00 -8.59
N ALA A 35 -8.45 5.12 -7.60
CA ALA A 35 -9.24 5.18 -6.36
C ALA A 35 -8.91 6.43 -5.51
N PHE A 36 -7.64 6.81 -5.46
CA PHE A 36 -7.17 7.96 -4.70
C PHE A 36 -7.15 9.27 -5.49
N LYS A 37 -7.36 9.22 -6.81
CA LYS A 37 -7.28 10.36 -7.75
C LYS A 37 -5.90 11.04 -7.72
N VAL A 38 -4.86 10.23 -7.73
CA VAL A 38 -3.45 10.62 -7.73
C VAL A 38 -2.72 9.97 -8.91
N GLU A 39 -1.48 10.37 -9.17
CA GLU A 39 -0.65 9.72 -10.17
C GLU A 39 -0.10 8.37 -9.66
N GLU A 40 0.18 7.42 -10.57
CA GLU A 40 0.79 6.14 -10.17
C GLU A 40 2.13 6.32 -9.45
N GLU A 41 2.90 7.35 -9.82
CA GLU A 41 4.16 7.71 -9.17
C GLU A 41 3.98 7.99 -7.67
N GLU A 42 2.92 8.70 -7.28
CA GLU A 42 2.63 9.01 -5.89
C GLU A 42 2.35 7.74 -5.08
N VAL A 43 1.64 6.78 -5.68
CA VAL A 43 1.37 5.47 -5.07
C VAL A 43 2.68 4.69 -4.88
N TYR A 44 3.57 4.66 -5.87
CA TYR A 44 4.85 3.98 -5.76
C TYR A 44 5.71 4.58 -4.63
N GLN A 45 5.79 5.91 -4.56
CA GLN A 45 6.55 6.59 -3.50
C GLN A 45 5.96 6.34 -2.11
N ALA A 46 4.63 6.32 -2.00
CA ALA A 46 3.96 6.01 -0.74
C ALA A 46 4.21 4.55 -0.32
N LEU A 47 4.12 3.57 -1.22
CA LEU A 47 4.45 2.17 -0.92
C LEU A 47 5.91 2.00 -0.44
N ALA A 48 6.86 2.62 -1.14
CA ALA A 48 8.27 2.59 -0.74
C ALA A 48 8.51 3.26 0.62
N SER A 49 7.77 4.34 0.91
CA SER A 49 7.83 5.02 2.19
C SER A 49 7.23 4.14 3.30
N LEU A 50 6.10 3.47 3.05
CA LEU A 50 5.47 2.56 4.02
C LEU A 50 6.38 1.40 4.40
N THR A 51 7.05 0.76 3.44
CA THR A 51 8.00 -0.34 3.73
C THR A 51 9.21 0.11 4.53
N THR A 52 9.55 1.40 4.50
CA THR A 52 10.66 1.98 5.28
C THR A 52 10.20 2.45 6.64
N LYS A 53 9.03 3.12 6.71
CA LYS A 53 8.52 3.77 7.92
C LYS A 53 7.88 2.77 8.88
N VAL A 54 7.10 1.84 8.33
CA VAL A 54 6.28 0.88 9.08
C VAL A 54 6.47 -0.54 8.53
N PRO A 55 7.71 -1.06 8.51
CA PRO A 55 8.04 -2.36 7.90
C PRO A 55 7.31 -3.55 8.53
N GLU A 56 6.90 -3.45 9.80
CA GLU A 56 6.13 -4.52 10.47
C GLU A 56 4.63 -4.48 10.13
N ASN A 57 4.16 -3.38 9.54
CA ASN A 57 2.75 -3.15 9.21
C ASN A 57 2.43 -3.38 7.73
N ILE A 58 3.41 -3.69 6.88
CA ILE A 58 3.19 -3.91 5.45
C ILE A 58 4.09 -5.02 4.93
N GLN A 59 3.52 -5.91 4.13
CA GLN A 59 4.23 -6.97 3.44
C GLN A 59 3.86 -6.97 1.96
N ILE A 60 4.89 -6.92 1.11
CA ILE A 60 4.77 -7.01 -0.34
C ILE A 60 5.44 -8.30 -0.79
N PHE A 61 4.73 -9.13 -1.55
CA PHE A 61 5.25 -10.39 -2.06
C PHE A 61 4.68 -10.72 -3.43
N TYR A 62 5.24 -11.74 -4.09
CA TYR A 62 4.82 -12.18 -5.42
C TYR A 62 4.23 -13.58 -5.34
N GLU A 63 3.00 -13.74 -5.83
CA GLU A 63 2.27 -15.01 -5.82
C GLU A 63 1.31 -15.07 -7.01
N ASP A 64 1.21 -16.24 -7.64
CA ASP A 64 0.33 -16.51 -8.80
C ASP A 64 0.50 -15.53 -9.97
N GLY A 65 1.74 -15.11 -10.25
CA GLY A 65 2.02 -14.21 -11.37
C GLY A 65 1.77 -12.73 -11.06
N ALA A 66 1.38 -12.39 -9.83
CA ALA A 66 1.01 -11.03 -9.43
C ALA A 66 1.68 -10.57 -8.14
N ILE A 67 1.76 -9.24 -7.97
CA ILE A 67 2.14 -8.63 -6.69
C ILE A 67 0.94 -8.72 -5.74
N ARG A 68 1.23 -9.08 -4.49
CA ARG A 68 0.31 -9.10 -3.36
C ARG A 68 0.83 -8.10 -2.32
N ILE A 69 -0.08 -7.33 -1.73
CA ILE A 69 0.25 -6.37 -0.69
C ILE A 69 -0.73 -6.52 0.45
N VAL A 70 -0.25 -6.89 1.63
CA VAL A 70 -1.05 -6.92 2.85
C VAL A 70 -0.50 -5.92 3.83
N ALA A 71 -1.38 -5.36 4.65
CA ALA A 71 -1.01 -4.43 5.70
C ALA A 71 -1.86 -4.64 6.95
N ASP A 72 -1.29 -4.25 8.09
CA ASP A 72 -1.96 -4.19 9.38
C ASP A 72 -1.90 -2.74 9.87
N SER A 73 -3.05 -2.13 10.20
CA SER A 73 -3.18 -0.68 10.39
C SER A 73 -3.77 -0.29 11.73
#